data_AF-A0A6N2V7S6-F1
#
_entry.id   AF-A0A6N2V7S6-F1
#
_cell.length_a   1.000
_cell.length_b   1.000
_cell.length_c   1.000
_cell.angle_alpha   90.00
_cell.angle_beta   90.00
_cell.angle_gamma   90.00
#
_symmetry.space_group_name_H-M   'P 1'
#
loop_
_entity.id
_entity.type
_entity.pdbx_description
1 polymer ?
#
loop_
_entity_poly.entity_id
_entity_poly.type
_entity_poly.pdbx_seq_one_letter_code
_entity_poly.pdbx_strand_id
1 'polypeptide(L)'
;MESKTSVFRDEFLPYIIKWGRGLNLFGVVLCFGPCLALAIQGIVPPWAGLAAGLAVQLPSVASAYFYEPISYFAVLGIPGSYMAFLSGNIANMRVPCSAIAQEAAGVAEGSDEGTIIATIGIAVSIIVNLVILTAGVLAGAYVFELLPQIVKDGLNLMLPALFASMLASNIVKLPKLALVSVPLSFCMTMLKKTNVLAAFLPSWAVMPIVILTSVFGTMGLGLVMVNKGIIKA
;
A
#
# COMPACT_ATOMS: atom_id res chain seq x y z
N MET A 1 35.29 -21.54 8.35
CA MET A 1 34.39 -20.59 7.67
C MET A 1 33.33 -21.36 6.85
N GLU A 2 33.71 -22.41 6.12
CA GLU A 2 32.77 -23.27 5.36
C GLU A 2 31.56 -23.81 6.14
N SER A 3 31.72 -24.22 7.41
CA SER A 3 30.59 -24.81 8.17
C SER A 3 29.52 -23.80 8.63
N LYS A 4 29.82 -22.50 8.65
CA LYS A 4 28.83 -21.47 9.04
C LYS A 4 27.96 -21.08 7.84
N THR A 5 28.59 -20.97 6.68
CA THR A 5 27.91 -20.71 5.41
C THR A 5 27.02 -21.89 5.00
N SER A 6 27.43 -23.13 5.30
CA SER A 6 26.60 -24.31 5.05
C SER A 6 25.33 -24.31 5.92
N VAL A 7 25.42 -24.05 7.23
CA VAL A 7 24.23 -24.00 8.11
C VAL A 7 23.26 -22.89 7.68
N PHE A 8 23.77 -21.71 7.30
CA PHE A 8 22.92 -20.62 6.82
C PHE A 8 22.16 -21.02 5.54
N ARG A 9 22.84 -21.61 4.57
CA ARG A 9 22.26 -21.93 3.25
C ARG A 9 21.46 -23.23 3.22
N ASP A 10 21.87 -24.23 3.98
CA ASP A 10 21.33 -25.60 3.90
C ASP A 10 20.25 -25.87 4.95
N GLU A 11 20.25 -25.15 6.08
CA GLU A 11 19.28 -25.35 7.15
C GLU A 11 18.40 -24.11 7.37
N PHE A 12 19.02 -22.94 7.59
CA PHE A 12 18.28 -21.73 7.95
C PHE A 12 17.42 -21.20 6.80
N LEU A 13 17.99 -20.97 5.61
CA LEU A 13 17.24 -20.44 4.47
C LEU A 13 16.10 -21.37 4.02
N PRO A 14 16.28 -22.69 3.86
CA PRO A 14 15.19 -23.58 3.45
C PRO A 14 14.04 -23.60 4.45
N TYR A 15 14.36 -23.56 5.76
CA TYR A 15 13.35 -23.46 6.81
C TYR A 15 12.55 -22.15 6.71
N ILE A 16 13.24 -21.02 6.59
CA ILE A 16 12.62 -19.70 6.45
C ILE A 16 11.77 -19.63 5.18
N ILE A 17 12.23 -20.15 4.05
CA ILE A 17 11.48 -20.13 2.79
C ILE A 17 10.21 -20.97 2.93
N LYS A 18 10.29 -22.17 3.53
CA LYS A 18 9.14 -23.05 3.72
C LYS A 18 8.05 -22.37 4.54
N TRP A 19 8.40 -21.84 5.71
CA TRP A 19 7.44 -21.20 6.61
C TRP A 19 7.05 -19.80 6.16
N GLY A 20 8.00 -19.00 5.71
CA GLY A 20 7.77 -17.64 5.23
C GLY A 20 6.82 -17.58 4.05
N ARG A 21 6.94 -18.50 3.08
CA ARG A 21 5.97 -18.62 1.98
C ARG A 21 4.61 -19.07 2.47
N GLY A 22 4.55 -20.10 3.31
CA GLY A 22 3.30 -20.63 3.85
C GLY A 22 2.51 -19.58 4.63
N LEU A 23 3.19 -18.87 5.55
CA LEU A 23 2.60 -17.82 6.37
C LEU A 23 2.20 -16.58 5.56
N ASN A 24 2.97 -16.19 4.54
CA ASN A 24 2.55 -15.09 3.66
C ASN A 24 1.31 -15.45 2.84
N LEU A 25 1.26 -16.65 2.26
CA LEU A 25 0.07 -17.11 1.53
C LEU A 25 -1.15 -17.20 2.45
N PHE A 26 -0.96 -17.69 3.68
CA PHE A 26 -2.01 -17.68 4.70
C PHE A 26 -2.43 -16.25 5.08
N GLY A 27 -1.47 -15.34 5.20
CA GLY A 27 -1.71 -13.91 5.42
C GLY A 27 -2.60 -13.29 4.34
N VAL A 28 -2.37 -13.61 3.06
CA VAL A 28 -3.23 -13.16 1.95
C VAL A 28 -4.68 -13.58 2.15
N VAL A 29 -4.93 -14.80 2.63
CA VAL A 29 -6.29 -15.26 2.93
C VAL A 29 -6.87 -14.50 4.13
N LEU A 30 -6.08 -14.32 5.19
CA LEU A 30 -6.49 -13.60 6.39
C LEU A 30 -6.78 -12.11 6.14
N CYS A 31 -6.17 -11.49 5.12
CA CYS A 31 -6.50 -10.12 4.73
C CYS A 31 -7.99 -9.94 4.37
N PHE A 32 -8.66 -11.00 3.92
CA PHE A 32 -10.10 -10.98 3.67
C PHE A 32 -10.94 -11.26 4.93
N GLY A 33 -10.32 -11.64 6.06
CA GLY A 33 -10.98 -11.95 7.31
C GLY A 33 -11.94 -10.87 7.80
N PRO A 34 -11.51 -9.58 7.92
CA PRO A 34 -12.41 -8.50 8.29
C PRO A 34 -13.58 -8.31 7.30
N CYS A 35 -13.32 -8.42 6.00
CA CYS A 35 -14.35 -8.33 4.96
C CYS A 35 -15.38 -9.47 5.09
N LEU A 36 -14.93 -10.69 5.35
CA LEU A 36 -15.79 -11.85 5.57
C LEU A 36 -16.61 -11.70 6.86
N ALA A 37 -16.01 -11.22 7.95
CA ALA A 37 -16.70 -10.96 9.21
C ALA A 37 -17.84 -9.94 9.03
N LEU A 38 -17.61 -8.86 8.28
CA LEU A 38 -18.64 -7.88 7.94
C LEU A 38 -19.72 -8.47 7.02
N ALA A 39 -19.34 -9.29 6.04
CA ALA A 39 -20.29 -9.95 5.16
C ALA A 39 -21.24 -10.90 5.90
N ILE A 40 -20.74 -11.62 6.92
CA ILE A 40 -21.58 -12.47 7.79
C ILE A 40 -22.59 -11.63 8.59
N GLN A 41 -22.23 -10.39 8.94
CA GLN A 41 -23.13 -9.42 9.59
C GLN A 41 -24.09 -8.72 8.61
N GLY A 42 -24.08 -9.09 7.32
CA GLY A 42 -24.90 -8.47 6.27
C GLY A 42 -24.38 -7.11 5.77
N ILE A 43 -23.19 -6.69 6.21
CA ILE A 43 -22.57 -5.43 5.81
C ILE A 43 -21.67 -5.72 4.60
N VAL A 44 -22.22 -5.53 3.40
CA VAL A 44 -21.46 -5.66 2.15
C VAL A 44 -21.22 -4.29 1.52
N PRO A 45 -19.98 -3.99 1.08
CA PRO A 45 -19.71 -2.73 0.41
C PRO A 45 -20.49 -2.63 -0.91
N PRO A 46 -20.94 -1.44 -1.32
CA PRO A 46 -21.54 -1.26 -2.64
C PRO A 46 -20.54 -1.66 -3.73
N TRP A 47 -20.94 -2.55 -4.65
CA TRP A 47 -20.08 -3.04 -5.74
C TRP A 47 -19.46 -1.92 -6.58
N ALA A 48 -20.23 -0.84 -6.78
CA ALA A 48 -19.76 0.38 -7.43
C ALA A 48 -18.58 1.03 -6.68
N GLY A 49 -18.65 1.12 -5.34
CA GLY A 49 -17.59 1.67 -4.50
C GLY A 49 -16.33 0.81 -4.50
N LEU A 50 -16.50 -0.53 -4.48
CA LEU A 50 -15.40 -1.47 -4.57
C LEU A 50 -14.67 -1.37 -5.92
N ALA A 51 -15.42 -1.32 -7.03
CA ALA A 51 -14.84 -1.14 -8.36
C ALA A 51 -14.08 0.19 -8.49
N ALA A 52 -14.62 1.28 -7.91
CA ALA A 52 -13.93 2.57 -7.88
C ALA A 52 -12.65 2.55 -7.06
N GLY A 53 -12.68 1.94 -5.86
CA GLY A 53 -11.51 1.79 -5.01
C GLY A 53 -10.40 1.00 -5.71
N LEU A 54 -10.73 -0.13 -6.33
CA LEU A 54 -9.77 -0.94 -7.08
C LEU A 54 -9.16 -0.18 -8.26
N ALA A 55 -9.99 0.53 -9.03
CA ALA A 55 -9.52 1.25 -10.20
C ALA A 55 -8.63 2.45 -9.88
N VAL A 56 -8.77 3.07 -8.71
CA VAL A 56 -7.86 4.13 -8.23
C VAL A 56 -6.60 3.53 -7.60
N GLN A 57 -6.75 2.46 -6.81
CA GLN A 57 -5.64 1.89 -6.06
C GLN A 57 -4.67 1.15 -6.98
N LEU A 58 -5.16 0.27 -7.87
CA LEU A 58 -4.32 -0.58 -8.72
C LEU A 58 -3.25 0.21 -9.49
N PRO A 59 -3.56 1.28 -10.24
CA PRO A 59 -2.55 2.09 -10.93
C PRO A 59 -1.56 2.77 -9.99
N SER A 60 -2.04 3.19 -8.81
CA SER A 60 -1.23 3.94 -7.84
C SER A 60 -0.14 3.08 -7.21
N VAL A 61 -0.37 1.78 -7.09
CA VAL A 61 0.61 0.82 -6.55
C VAL A 61 1.24 -0.08 -7.62
N ALA A 62 0.77 -0.03 -8.88
CA ALA A 62 1.24 -0.90 -9.94
C ALA A 62 2.75 -0.81 -10.16
N SER A 63 3.32 0.41 -10.17
CA SER A 63 4.77 0.60 -10.30
C SER A 63 5.53 0.12 -9.06
N ALA A 64 4.97 0.38 -7.88
CA ALA A 64 5.52 -0.03 -6.58
C ALA A 64 5.68 -1.55 -6.48
N TYR A 65 4.73 -2.33 -7.03
CA TYR A 65 4.85 -3.79 -7.09
C TYR A 65 6.10 -4.30 -7.82
N PHE A 66 6.71 -3.50 -8.70
CA PHE A 66 7.93 -3.89 -9.41
C PHE A 66 9.19 -3.39 -8.70
N TYR A 67 9.26 -2.11 -8.34
CA TYR A 67 10.49 -1.56 -7.77
C TYR A 67 10.67 -1.90 -6.29
N GLU A 68 9.58 -1.99 -5.50
CA GLU A 68 9.68 -2.20 -4.05
C GLU A 68 10.31 -3.54 -3.68
N PRO A 69 9.91 -4.69 -4.28
CA PRO A 69 10.54 -5.96 -3.95
C PRO A 69 12.03 -5.96 -4.30
N ILE A 70 12.42 -5.35 -5.42
CA ILE A 70 13.80 -5.29 -5.86
C ILE A 70 14.63 -4.43 -4.90
N SER A 71 14.15 -3.23 -4.59
CA SER A 71 14.85 -2.29 -3.71
C SER A 71 14.93 -2.78 -2.27
N TYR A 72 13.85 -3.33 -1.72
CA TYR A 72 13.82 -3.76 -0.32
C TYR A 72 14.54 -5.09 -0.10
N PHE A 73 14.54 -5.99 -1.07
CA PHE A 73 15.25 -7.26 -0.94
C PHE A 73 16.76 -7.07 -0.72
N ALA A 74 17.36 -6.05 -1.33
CA ALA A 74 18.78 -5.73 -1.19
C ALA A 74 19.18 -5.44 0.28
N VAL A 75 18.28 -4.80 1.04
CA VAL A 75 18.54 -4.41 2.44
C VAL A 75 18.04 -5.48 3.42
N LEU A 76 16.84 -6.03 3.16
CA LEU A 76 16.15 -6.93 4.10
C LEU A 76 16.62 -8.40 4.02
N GLY A 77 17.10 -8.83 2.85
CA GLY A 77 17.36 -10.24 2.55
C GLY A 77 16.10 -11.12 2.54
N ILE A 78 16.28 -12.43 2.36
CA ILE A 78 15.17 -13.40 2.25
C ILE A 78 14.27 -13.43 3.51
N PRO A 79 14.79 -13.57 4.74
CA PRO A 79 13.95 -13.70 5.92
C PRO A 79 13.25 -12.38 6.27
N GLY A 80 14.00 -11.27 6.20
CA GLY A 80 13.49 -9.93 6.45
C GLY A 80 12.37 -9.56 5.48
N SER A 81 12.48 -9.95 4.21
CA SER A 81 11.44 -9.72 3.21
C SER A 81 10.12 -10.40 3.59
N TYR A 82 10.14 -11.69 3.97
CA TYR A 82 8.91 -12.39 4.36
C TYR A 82 8.20 -11.73 5.55
N MET A 83 8.95 -11.24 6.54
CA MET A 83 8.38 -10.56 7.70
C MET A 83 7.91 -9.14 7.39
N ALA A 84 8.67 -8.40 6.58
CA ALA A 84 8.33 -7.03 6.20
C ALA A 84 7.08 -6.98 5.32
N PHE A 85 6.93 -7.90 4.36
CA PHE A 85 5.73 -7.98 3.52
C PHE A 85 4.48 -8.37 4.30
N LEU A 86 4.61 -9.26 5.30
CA LEU A 86 3.47 -9.66 6.13
C LEU A 86 3.05 -8.57 7.13
N SER A 87 4.02 -7.87 7.73
CA SER A 87 3.76 -6.86 8.76
C SER A 87 3.50 -5.45 8.22
N GLY A 88 3.84 -5.20 6.95
CA GLY A 88 3.70 -3.90 6.29
C GLY A 88 4.62 -2.82 6.85
N ASN A 89 4.32 -1.58 6.46
CA ASN A 89 5.09 -0.36 6.80
C ASN A 89 6.59 -0.47 6.49
N ILE A 90 6.90 -1.03 5.31
CA ILE A 90 8.25 -1.44 4.93
C ILE A 90 9.18 -0.23 4.81
N ALA A 91 8.85 0.73 3.95
CA ALA A 91 9.69 1.92 3.71
C ALA A 91 9.89 2.82 4.92
N ASN A 92 8.83 3.05 5.72
CA ASN A 92 8.93 4.06 6.79
C ASN A 92 9.52 3.50 8.08
N MET A 93 9.52 2.18 8.27
CA MET A 93 9.93 1.58 9.55
C MET A 93 10.81 0.35 9.39
N ARG A 94 10.43 -0.64 8.56
CA ARG A 94 11.18 -1.90 8.51
C ARG A 94 12.56 -1.73 7.87
N VAL A 95 12.63 -1.03 6.75
CA VAL A 95 13.87 -0.73 6.03
C VAL A 95 14.83 0.13 6.86
N PRO A 96 14.42 1.28 7.45
CA PRO A 96 15.34 2.04 8.29
C PRO A 96 15.74 1.29 9.57
N CYS A 97 14.84 0.51 10.20
CA CYS A 97 15.21 -0.30 11.35
C CYS A 97 16.22 -1.40 11.02
N SER A 98 16.10 -2.05 9.85
CA SER A 98 17.09 -3.06 9.43
C SER A 98 18.44 -2.43 9.11
N ALA A 99 18.46 -1.31 8.38
CA ALA A 99 19.69 -0.61 8.02
C ALA A 99 20.44 -0.12 9.27
N ILE A 100 19.75 0.52 10.22
CA ILE A 100 20.35 0.98 11.48
C ILE A 100 20.85 -0.20 12.32
N ALA A 101 20.14 -1.33 12.34
CA ALA A 101 20.59 -2.52 13.05
C ALA A 101 21.87 -3.10 12.45
N GLN A 102 21.97 -3.15 11.12
CA GLN A 102 23.16 -3.60 10.40
C GLN A 102 24.34 -2.65 10.61
N GLU A 103 24.11 -1.34 10.55
CA GLU A 103 25.10 -0.30 10.83
C GLU A 103 25.63 -0.39 12.27
N ALA A 104 24.74 -0.52 13.26
CA ALA A 104 25.11 -0.64 14.67
C ALA A 104 25.91 -1.91 14.98
N ALA A 105 25.69 -2.99 14.22
CA ALA A 105 26.45 -4.23 14.32
C ALA A 105 27.74 -4.22 13.48
N GLY A 106 27.98 -3.19 12.66
CA GLY A 106 29.15 -3.09 11.78
C GLY A 106 29.20 -4.15 10.69
N VAL A 107 28.04 -4.66 10.26
CA VAL A 107 27.94 -5.72 9.24
C VAL A 107 27.55 -5.15 7.88
N ALA A 108 28.10 -5.72 6.81
CA ALA A 108 27.79 -5.28 5.45
C ALA A 108 26.37 -5.68 5.04
N GLU A 109 25.61 -4.77 4.42
CA GLU A 109 24.32 -5.08 3.82
C GLU A 109 24.46 -6.18 2.75
N GLY A 110 23.51 -7.11 2.70
CA GLY A 110 23.54 -8.24 1.78
C GLY A 110 24.53 -9.36 2.14
N SER A 111 25.32 -9.24 3.21
CA SER A 111 26.10 -10.37 3.76
C SER A 111 25.21 -11.38 4.50
N ASP A 112 25.73 -12.61 4.72
CA ASP A 112 25.01 -13.64 5.48
C ASP A 112 24.76 -13.17 6.92
N GLU A 113 25.76 -12.57 7.56
CA GLU A 113 25.64 -11.97 8.90
C GLU A 113 24.70 -10.76 8.89
N GLY A 114 24.82 -9.89 7.88
CA GLY A 114 23.95 -8.75 7.69
C GLY A 114 22.48 -9.13 7.54
N THR A 115 22.19 -10.25 6.87
CA THR A 115 20.83 -10.77 6.71
C THR A 115 20.25 -11.23 8.04
N ILE A 116 21.05 -11.86 8.91
CA ILE A 116 20.62 -12.29 10.25
C ILE A 116 20.33 -11.07 11.12
N ILE A 117 21.22 -10.09 11.14
CA ILE A 117 21.04 -8.86 11.93
C ILE A 117 19.82 -8.06 11.45
N ALA A 118 19.65 -7.89 10.13
CA ALA A 118 18.46 -7.26 9.55
C ALA A 118 17.18 -7.97 9.99
N THR A 119 17.18 -9.31 9.95
CA THR A 119 16.04 -10.14 10.37
C THR A 119 15.67 -9.87 11.83
N ILE A 120 16.64 -9.81 12.73
CA ILE A 120 16.40 -9.50 14.15
C ILE A 120 15.86 -8.07 14.32
N GLY A 121 16.46 -7.09 13.64
CA GLY A 121 16.00 -5.69 13.68
C GLY A 121 14.54 -5.54 13.22
N ILE A 122 14.16 -6.24 12.15
CA ILE A 122 12.79 -6.26 11.64
C ILE A 122 11.85 -6.95 12.63
N ALA A 123 12.25 -8.09 13.21
CA ALA A 123 11.43 -8.81 14.18
C ALA A 123 11.13 -7.96 15.42
N VAL A 124 12.14 -7.30 15.99
CA VAL A 124 11.97 -6.39 17.13
C VAL A 124 11.09 -5.21 16.75
N SER A 125 11.33 -4.61 15.58
CA SER A 125 10.48 -3.54 15.04
C SER A 125 9.01 -3.98 14.95
N ILE A 126 8.73 -5.21 14.53
CA ILE A 126 7.36 -5.74 14.42
C ILE A 126 6.70 -5.83 15.79
N ILE A 127 7.39 -6.43 16.76
CA ILE A 127 6.86 -6.61 18.11
C ILE A 127 6.57 -5.25 18.75
N VAL A 128 7.52 -4.32 18.71
CA VAL A 128 7.36 -2.98 19.30
C VAL A 128 6.22 -2.23 18.61
N ASN A 129 6.16 -2.28 17.28
CA ASN A 129 5.09 -1.63 16.52
C ASN A 129 3.72 -2.21 16.87
N LEU A 130 3.61 -3.54 17.01
CA LEU A 130 2.36 -4.20 17.39
C LEU A 130 1.92 -3.75 18.78
N VAL A 131 2.80 -3.79 19.78
CA VAL A 131 2.47 -3.39 21.15
C VAL A 131 1.99 -1.94 21.22
N ILE A 132 2.73 -1.01 20.61
CA ILE A 132 2.36 0.41 20.62
C ILE A 132 1.07 0.64 19.85
N LEU A 133 0.90 0.00 18.68
CA LEU A 133 -0.30 0.14 17.87
C LEU A 133 -1.52 -0.40 18.61
N THR A 134 -1.42 -1.57 19.24
CA THR A 134 -2.51 -2.14 20.03
C THR A 134 -2.89 -1.22 21.19
N ALA A 135 -1.91 -0.70 21.94
CA ALA A 135 -2.18 0.26 23.00
C ALA A 135 -2.86 1.55 22.47
N GLY A 136 -2.38 2.07 21.34
CA GLY A 136 -2.95 3.24 20.67
C GLY A 136 -4.37 3.01 20.17
N VAL A 137 -4.68 1.83 19.64
CA VAL A 137 -6.04 1.47 19.19
C VAL A 137 -6.98 1.34 20.39
N LEU A 138 -6.56 0.69 21.48
CA LEU A 138 -7.38 0.54 22.68
C LEU A 138 -7.66 1.89 23.34
N ALA A 139 -6.62 2.72 23.50
CA ALA A 139 -6.76 4.08 24.02
C ALA A 139 -7.62 4.95 23.08
N GLY A 140 -7.42 4.82 21.77
CA GLY A 140 -8.18 5.54 20.75
C GLY A 140 -9.67 5.18 20.76
N ALA A 141 -10.00 3.91 20.95
CA ALA A 141 -11.38 3.46 21.09
C ALA A 141 -12.05 4.08 22.33
N TYR A 142 -11.36 4.11 23.47
CA TYR A 142 -11.86 4.75 24.68
C TYR A 142 -12.07 6.26 24.50
N VAL A 143 -11.10 6.95 23.89
CA VAL A 143 -11.22 8.39 23.59
C VAL A 143 -12.36 8.65 22.62
N PHE A 144 -12.55 7.78 21.61
CA PHE A 144 -13.62 7.92 20.62
C PHE A 144 -15.00 7.95 21.27
N GLU A 145 -15.26 7.12 22.29
CA GLU A 145 -16.55 7.13 22.99
C GLU A 145 -16.82 8.46 23.70
N LEU A 146 -15.77 9.07 24.27
CA LEU A 146 -15.82 10.36 24.97
C LEU A 146 -15.96 11.57 24.04
N LEU A 147 -15.77 11.41 22.73
CA LEU A 147 -15.84 12.54 21.79
C LEU A 147 -17.28 13.09 21.67
N PRO A 148 -17.44 14.42 21.56
CA PRO A 148 -18.74 15.03 21.28
C PRO A 148 -19.28 14.60 19.90
N GLN A 149 -20.60 14.58 19.76
CA GLN A 149 -21.26 14.12 18.53
C GLN A 149 -20.78 14.88 17.27
N ILE A 150 -20.53 16.18 17.38
CA ILE A 150 -20.02 17.01 16.27
C ILE A 150 -18.69 16.48 15.69
N VAL A 151 -17.82 15.90 16.53
CA VAL A 151 -16.52 15.35 16.09
C VAL A 151 -16.72 13.97 15.45
N LYS A 152 -17.63 13.17 16.00
CA LYS A 152 -18.02 11.86 15.43
C LYS A 152 -18.64 12.03 14.04
N ASP A 153 -19.47 13.05 13.86
CA ASP A 153 -20.06 13.36 12.56
C ASP A 153 -18.97 13.80 11.56
N GLY A 154 -17.97 14.55 12.01
CA GLY A 154 -16.80 14.92 11.20
C GLY A 154 -15.96 13.71 10.75
N LEU A 155 -15.89 12.64 11.55
CA LEU A 155 -15.18 11.40 11.19
C LEU A 155 -15.83 10.68 10.00
N ASN A 156 -17.12 10.91 9.70
CA ASN A 156 -17.75 10.41 8.48
C ASN A 156 -17.12 10.99 7.20
N LEU A 157 -16.43 12.13 7.31
CA LEU A 157 -15.70 12.75 6.19
C LEU A 157 -14.27 12.21 6.05
N MET A 158 -13.84 11.24 6.86
CA MET A 158 -12.50 10.65 6.76
C MET A 158 -12.23 10.06 5.39
N LEU A 159 -13.17 9.30 4.81
CA LEU A 159 -12.94 8.65 3.54
C LEU A 159 -12.75 9.68 2.39
N PRO A 160 -13.63 10.69 2.23
CA PRO A 160 -13.36 11.81 1.33
C PRO A 160 -12.05 12.56 1.62
N ALA A 161 -11.75 12.85 2.89
CA ALA A 161 -10.54 13.58 3.28
C ALA A 161 -9.25 12.79 2.95
N LEU A 162 -9.28 11.47 3.13
CA LEU A 162 -8.17 10.59 2.82
C LEU A 162 -7.87 10.60 1.31
N PHE A 163 -8.88 10.44 0.47
CA PHE A 163 -8.69 10.52 -0.99
C PHE A 163 -8.32 11.93 -1.45
N ALA A 164 -8.87 12.99 -0.83
CA ALA A 164 -8.48 14.37 -1.13
C ALA A 164 -7.02 14.64 -0.77
N SER A 165 -6.54 14.12 0.36
CA SER A 165 -5.14 14.20 0.79
C SER A 165 -4.22 13.45 -0.18
N MET A 166 -4.61 12.23 -0.61
CA MET A 166 -3.86 11.48 -1.61
C MET A 166 -3.75 12.23 -2.93
N LEU A 167 -4.86 12.82 -3.40
CA LEU A 167 -4.87 13.66 -4.59
C LEU A 167 -3.94 14.87 -4.40
N ALA A 168 -4.04 15.61 -3.30
CA ALA A 168 -3.17 16.75 -3.01
C ALA A 168 -1.69 16.36 -2.99
N SER A 169 -1.34 15.24 -2.35
CA SER A 169 0.04 14.72 -2.30
C SER A 169 0.57 14.41 -3.70
N ASN A 170 -0.26 13.83 -4.57
CA ASN A 170 0.11 13.53 -5.96
C ASN A 170 0.23 14.80 -6.82
N ILE A 171 -0.61 15.82 -6.59
CA ILE A 171 -0.50 17.12 -7.28
C ILE A 171 0.81 17.82 -6.96
N VAL A 172 1.21 17.83 -5.67
CA VAL A 172 2.47 18.46 -5.24
C VAL A 172 3.68 17.77 -5.87
N LYS A 173 3.64 16.43 -6.00
CA LYS A 173 4.73 15.66 -6.62
C LYS A 173 4.84 15.88 -8.13
N LEU A 174 3.71 15.90 -8.84
CA LEU A 174 3.67 15.99 -10.32
C LEU A 174 2.71 17.10 -10.80
N PRO A 175 3.02 18.38 -10.55
CA PRO A 175 2.08 19.49 -10.82
C PRO A 175 1.74 19.64 -12.30
N LYS A 176 2.68 19.34 -13.21
CA LYS A 176 2.45 19.39 -14.66
C LYS A 176 1.47 18.30 -15.14
N LEU A 177 1.51 17.12 -14.52
CA LEU A 177 0.56 16.04 -14.80
C LEU A 177 -0.80 16.36 -14.18
N ALA A 178 -0.81 16.92 -12.97
CA ALA A 178 -2.01 17.36 -12.27
C ALA A 178 -2.83 18.37 -13.08
N LEU A 179 -2.16 19.33 -13.74
CA LEU A 179 -2.80 20.33 -14.59
C LEU A 179 -3.62 19.74 -15.74
N VAL A 180 -3.31 18.52 -16.18
CA VAL A 180 -4.07 17.84 -17.25
C VAL A 180 -5.01 16.79 -16.68
N SER A 181 -4.58 16.07 -15.66
CA SER A 181 -5.33 14.95 -15.05
C SER A 181 -6.53 15.39 -14.22
N VAL A 182 -6.42 16.49 -13.48
CA VAL A 182 -7.52 17.01 -12.65
C VAL A 182 -8.65 17.55 -13.51
N PRO A 183 -8.42 18.39 -14.55
CA PRO A 183 -9.48 18.82 -15.45
C PRO A 183 -10.12 17.67 -16.22
N LEU A 184 -9.33 16.69 -16.68
CA LEU A 184 -9.87 15.51 -17.36
C LEU A 184 -10.84 14.74 -16.46
N SER A 185 -10.42 14.44 -15.23
CA SER A 185 -11.24 13.71 -14.26
C SER A 185 -12.47 14.51 -13.83
N PHE A 186 -12.34 15.83 -13.70
CA PHE A 186 -13.44 16.73 -13.39
C PHE A 186 -14.48 16.79 -14.53
N CYS A 187 -14.03 16.94 -15.78
CA CYS A 187 -14.90 16.93 -16.96
C CYS A 187 -15.67 15.61 -17.10
N MET A 188 -14.99 14.47 -16.96
CA MET A 188 -15.65 13.15 -17.03
C MET A 188 -16.66 12.95 -15.90
N THR A 189 -16.37 13.46 -14.70
CA THR A 189 -17.30 13.41 -13.56
C THR A 189 -18.51 14.33 -13.77
N MET A 190 -18.31 15.51 -14.36
CA MET A 190 -19.39 16.44 -14.70
C MET A 190 -20.30 15.88 -15.80
N LEU A 191 -19.72 15.30 -16.86
CA LEU A 191 -20.44 14.63 -17.94
C LEU A 191 -21.32 13.47 -17.45
N LYS A 192 -20.89 12.78 -16.39
CA LYS A 192 -21.73 11.79 -15.69
C LYS A 192 -22.90 12.48 -14.98
N LYS A 193 -22.62 13.55 -14.23
CA LYS A 193 -23.61 14.25 -13.41
C LYS A 193 -24.72 14.91 -14.25
N THR A 194 -24.40 15.37 -15.46
CA THR A 194 -25.36 15.93 -16.43
C THR A 194 -26.09 14.87 -17.26
N ASN A 195 -25.91 13.57 -16.98
CA ASN A 195 -26.50 12.43 -17.70
C ASN A 195 -26.18 12.36 -19.22
N VAL A 196 -25.27 13.18 -19.73
CA VAL A 196 -24.87 13.18 -21.15
C VAL A 196 -24.23 11.83 -21.53
N LEU A 197 -23.42 11.25 -20.64
CA LEU A 197 -22.82 9.93 -20.85
C LEU A 197 -23.84 8.79 -20.79
N ALA A 198 -24.93 8.95 -20.02
CA ALA A 198 -26.00 7.95 -19.94
C ALA A 198 -26.89 7.92 -21.19
N ALA A 199 -26.84 8.97 -22.03
CA ALA A 199 -27.55 9.01 -23.31
C ALA A 199 -26.87 8.15 -24.40
N PHE A 200 -25.56 7.94 -24.29
CA PHE A 200 -24.77 7.18 -25.27
C PHE A 200 -24.33 5.80 -24.78
N LEU A 201 -24.37 5.55 -23.47
CA LEU A 201 -23.86 4.32 -22.87
C LEU A 201 -24.88 3.67 -21.91
N PRO A 202 -24.89 2.33 -21.83
CA PRO A 202 -25.71 1.61 -20.86
C PRO A 202 -25.42 2.09 -19.43
N SER A 203 -26.45 2.23 -18.60
CA SER A 203 -26.32 2.78 -17.23
C SER A 203 -25.28 2.06 -16.36
N TRP A 204 -25.06 0.76 -16.60
CA TRP A 204 -24.04 -0.03 -15.91
C TRP A 204 -22.60 0.27 -16.37
N ALA A 205 -22.41 0.79 -17.58
CA ALA A 205 -21.11 1.06 -18.19
C ALA A 205 -20.60 2.49 -17.93
N VAL A 206 -21.49 3.44 -17.61
CA VAL A 206 -21.15 4.85 -17.42
C VAL A 206 -20.09 5.06 -16.34
N MET A 207 -20.25 4.43 -15.17
CA MET A 207 -19.31 4.59 -14.05
C MET A 207 -17.94 3.95 -14.31
N PRO A 208 -17.84 2.69 -14.76
CA PRO A 208 -16.56 2.10 -15.15
C PRO A 208 -15.83 2.93 -16.20
N ILE A 209 -16.54 3.47 -17.20
CA ILE A 209 -15.92 4.22 -18.29
C ILE A 209 -15.38 5.57 -17.82
N VAL A 210 -16.09 6.30 -16.96
CA VAL A 210 -15.57 7.54 -16.35
C VAL A 210 -14.27 7.28 -15.60
N ILE A 211 -14.21 6.18 -14.85
CA ILE A 211 -13.04 5.85 -14.04
C ILE A 211 -11.89 5.36 -14.92
N LEU A 212 -12.13 4.43 -15.84
CA LEU A 212 -11.11 3.90 -16.74
C LEU A 212 -10.53 4.99 -17.65
N THR A 213 -11.37 5.89 -18.18
CA THR A 213 -10.89 7.01 -19.00
C THR A 213 -10.09 8.02 -18.18
N SER A 214 -10.48 8.26 -16.94
CA SER A 214 -9.72 9.14 -16.03
C SER A 214 -8.39 8.50 -15.63
N VAL A 215 -8.34 7.19 -15.38
CA VAL A 215 -7.12 6.47 -15.00
C VAL A 215 -6.19 6.26 -16.20
N PHE A 216 -6.65 5.60 -17.26
CA PHE A 216 -5.82 5.30 -18.42
C PHE A 216 -5.57 6.52 -19.29
N GLY A 217 -6.50 7.47 -19.33
CA GLY A 217 -6.28 8.76 -20.00
C GLY A 217 -5.18 9.56 -19.33
N THR A 218 -5.14 9.61 -17.99
CA THR A 218 -4.06 10.29 -17.27
C THR A 218 -2.73 9.57 -17.40
N MET A 219 -2.73 8.24 -17.40
CA MET A 219 -1.54 7.43 -17.64
C MET A 219 -0.98 7.64 -19.07
N GLY A 220 -1.84 7.61 -20.09
CA GLY A 220 -1.46 7.84 -21.48
C GLY A 220 -0.93 9.27 -21.71
N LEU A 221 -1.58 10.27 -21.13
CA LEU A 221 -1.10 11.66 -21.18
C LEU A 221 0.23 11.84 -20.44
N GLY A 222 0.41 11.14 -19.30
CA GLY A 222 1.68 11.07 -18.60
C GLY A 222 2.82 10.52 -19.46
N LEU A 223 2.58 9.41 -20.17
CA LEU A 223 3.55 8.82 -21.09
C LEU A 223 3.92 9.78 -22.23
N VAL A 224 2.94 10.46 -22.81
CA VAL A 224 3.19 11.47 -23.87
C VAL A 224 3.99 12.66 -23.33
N MET A 225 3.72 13.11 -22.11
CA MET A 225 4.45 14.20 -21.47
C MET A 225 5.89 13.83 -21.11
N VAL A 226 6.13 12.58 -20.70
CA VAL A 226 7.48 12.03 -20.49
C VAL A 226 8.24 11.95 -21.81
N ASN A 227 7.62 11.40 -22.87
CA ASN A 227 8.25 11.29 -24.20
C ASN A 227 8.57 12.66 -24.83
N LYS A 228 7.81 13.71 -24.47
CA LYS A 228 8.07 15.09 -24.89
C LYS A 228 9.02 15.86 -23.96
N GLY A 229 9.58 15.23 -22.92
CA GLY A 229 10.50 15.85 -21.96
C GLY A 229 9.86 16.90 -21.04
N ILE A 230 8.53 16.97 -20.97
CA ILE A 230 7.80 17.96 -20.17
C ILE A 230 7.85 17.58 -18.68
N ILE A 231 7.88 16.27 -18.40
CA ILE A 231 7.95 15.66 -17.07
C ILE A 231 9.14 14.70 -17.06
N LYS A 232 9.93 14.70 -15.98
CA LYS A 232 11.02 13.73 -15.81
C LYS A 232 10.41 12.38 -15.39
N ALA A 233 10.85 11.31 -16.06
CA ALA A 233 10.54 9.93 -15.67
C ALA A 233 11.11 9.60 -14.28
#